data_AF-A0A954XAF1-F1
#
_entry.id   AF-A0A954XAF1-F1
#
_cell.length_a   1.000
_cell.length_b   1.000
_cell.length_c   1.000
_cell.angle_alpha   90.00
_cell.angle_beta   90.00
_cell.angle_gamma   90.00
#
_symmetry.space_group_name_H-M   'P 1'
#
loop_
_entity.id
_entity.type
_entity.pdbx_description
1 polymer ?
#
loop_
_entity_poly.entity_id
_entity_poly.type
_entity_poly.pdbx_seq_one_letter_code
_entity_poly.pdbx_strand_id
1 'polypeptide(L)'
;AQISAKQQFVVDKVRASVQDAASALQAAAGRIERAQANLNLARETRDLGRLQFEAGDITLIELNIYEQSVTDAQLLLIAAQADFFSALASYRAAMAIDPLEGFQPNP
;
A
#
# COMPACT_ATOMS: atom_id res chain seq x y z
N ALA A 1 25.44 9.66 35.93
CA ALA A 1 25.43 10.40 34.65
C ALA A 1 25.31 9.48 33.42
N GLN A 2 26.23 8.53 33.22
CA GLN A 2 26.24 7.69 32.00
C GLN A 2 25.01 6.79 31.81
N ILE A 3 24.48 6.19 32.89
CA ILE A 3 23.28 5.33 32.83
C ILE A 3 22.03 6.13 32.43
N SER A 4 21.83 7.32 33.02
CA SER A 4 20.70 8.20 32.71
C SER A 4 20.74 8.70 31.25
N ALA A 5 21.94 9.05 30.75
CA ALA A 5 22.12 9.44 29.34
C ALA A 5 21.81 8.27 28.38
N LYS A 6 22.23 7.05 28.73
CA LYS A 6 21.92 5.84 27.95
C LYS A 6 20.42 5.54 27.95
N GLN A 7 19.74 5.72 29.08
CA GLN A 7 18.29 5.54 29.18
C GLN A 7 17.54 6.56 28.31
N GLN A 8 17.90 7.84 28.39
CA GLN A 8 17.27 8.90 27.59
C GLN A 8 17.46 8.63 26.09
N PHE A 9 18.66 8.24 25.67
CA PHE A 9 18.92 7.87 24.27
C PHE A 9 18.04 6.71 23.77
N VAL A 10 17.83 5.68 24.59
CA VAL A 10 16.95 4.56 24.24
C VAL A 10 15.49 5.03 24.09
N VAL A 11 15.01 5.88 25.01
CA VAL A 11 13.67 6.46 24.94
C VAL A 11 13.47 7.28 23.67
N ASP A 12 14.42 8.15 23.34
CA ASP A 12 14.34 9.00 22.15
C ASP A 12 14.41 8.17 20.86
N LYS A 13 15.22 7.10 20.85
CA LYS A 13 15.30 6.15 19.74
C LYS A 13 13.97 5.42 19.52
N VAL A 14 13.33 4.93 20.59
CA VAL A 14 12.04 4.24 20.50
C VAL A 14 10.97 5.19 19.98
N ARG A 15 10.91 6.42 20.52
CA ARG A 15 9.95 7.44 20.07
C ARG A 15 10.11 7.73 18.57
N ALA A 16 11.35 7.92 18.11
CA ALA A 16 11.64 8.15 16.69
C ALA A 16 11.20 6.96 15.82
N SER A 17 11.55 5.73 16.20
CA SER A 17 11.16 4.53 15.45
C SER A 17 9.64 4.34 15.35
N VAL A 18 8.89 4.62 16.41
CA VAL A 18 7.41 4.57 16.39
C VAL A 18 6.84 5.63 15.46
N GLN A 19 7.35 6.86 15.53
CA GLN A 19 6.89 7.97 14.69
C GLN A 19 7.17 7.72 13.21
N ASP A 20 8.34 7.19 12.88
CA ASP A 20 8.72 6.83 11.51
C ASP A 20 7.80 5.73 10.96
N ALA A 21 7.56 4.68 11.74
CA ALA A 21 6.70 3.58 11.33
C ALA A 21 5.23 4.01 11.16
N ALA A 22 4.72 4.88 12.04
CA ALA A 22 3.37 5.46 11.90
C ALA A 22 3.24 6.29 10.61
N SER A 23 4.25 7.11 10.32
CA SER A 23 4.29 7.94 9.11
C SER A 23 4.34 7.08 7.84
N ALA A 24 5.15 6.02 7.85
CA ALA A 24 5.24 5.06 6.76
C ALA A 24 3.91 4.33 6.51
N LEU A 25 3.23 3.91 7.58
CA LEU A 25 1.91 3.27 7.51
C LEU A 25 0.85 4.21 6.91
N GLN A 26 0.79 5.46 7.37
CA GLN A 26 -0.13 6.45 6.83
C GLN A 26 0.15 6.74 5.34
N ALA A 27 1.42 6.86 4.97
CA ALA A 27 1.81 7.06 3.58
C ALA A 27 1.42 5.86 2.70
N ALA A 28 1.54 4.64 3.20
CA ALA A 28 1.13 3.42 2.49
C ALA A 28 -0.39 3.34 2.32
N ALA A 29 -1.18 3.70 3.34
CA ALA A 29 -2.63 3.80 3.22
C ALA A 29 -3.03 4.78 2.11
N GLY A 30 -2.41 5.96 2.07
CA GLY A 30 -2.64 6.92 0.99
C GLY A 30 -2.21 6.40 -0.40
N ARG A 31 -1.21 5.49 -0.49
CA ARG A 31 -0.86 4.84 -1.77
C ARG A 31 -1.97 3.91 -2.24
N ILE A 32 -2.63 3.18 -1.34
CA ILE A 32 -3.78 2.34 -1.69
C ILE A 32 -4.90 3.19 -2.28
N GLU A 33 -5.26 4.30 -1.62
CA GLU A 33 -6.33 5.18 -2.10
C GLU A 33 -6.06 5.70 -3.52
N ARG A 34 -4.84 6.16 -3.78
CA ARG A 34 -4.42 6.62 -5.10
C ARG A 34 -4.42 5.49 -6.14
N ALA A 35 -3.91 4.30 -5.78
CA ALA A 35 -3.91 3.16 -6.69
C ALA A 35 -5.33 2.70 -7.03
N GLN A 36 -6.25 2.74 -6.06
CA GLN A 36 -7.66 2.43 -6.28
C GLN A 36 -8.33 3.46 -7.20
N ALA A 37 -8.06 4.75 -7.00
CA ALA A 37 -8.56 5.79 -7.90
C ALA A 37 -8.04 5.61 -9.33
N ASN A 38 -6.74 5.30 -9.49
CA ASN A 38 -6.15 5.00 -10.79
C ASN A 38 -6.77 3.77 -11.47
N LEU A 39 -7.03 2.70 -10.72
CA LEU A 39 -7.71 1.52 -11.23
C LEU A 39 -9.13 1.83 -11.71
N ASN A 40 -9.86 2.66 -10.99
CA ASN A 40 -11.21 3.07 -11.39
C ASN A 40 -11.16 3.86 -12.71
N LEU A 41 -10.25 4.83 -12.83
CA LEU A 41 -10.07 5.60 -14.06
C LEU A 41 -9.63 4.74 -15.25
N ALA A 42 -8.70 3.80 -15.04
CA ALA A 42 -8.26 2.89 -16.09
C ALA A 42 -9.41 2.02 -16.59
N ARG A 43 -10.29 1.56 -15.68
CA ARG A 43 -11.48 0.78 -16.03
C ARG A 43 -12.48 1.58 -16.85
N GLU A 44 -12.77 2.81 -16.43
CA GLU A 44 -13.66 3.72 -17.18
C GLU A 44 -13.10 3.99 -18.58
N THR A 45 -11.79 4.25 -18.67
CA THR A 45 -11.10 4.44 -19.96
C THR A 45 -11.21 3.21 -20.86
N ARG A 46 -11.02 2.00 -20.30
CA ARG A 46 -11.18 0.74 -21.05
C ARG A 46 -12.62 0.50 -21.48
N ASP A 47 -13.61 0.86 -20.66
CA ASP A 47 -15.02 0.75 -21.04
C ASP A 47 -15.38 1.71 -22.19
N LEU A 48 -14.88 2.95 -22.16
CA LEU A 48 -14.98 3.89 -23.29
C LEU A 48 -14.23 3.39 -24.53
N GLY A 49 -13.06 2.80 -24.35
CA GLY A 49 -12.28 2.17 -25.42
C GLY A 49 -13.05 1.04 -26.08
N ARG A 50 -13.75 0.20 -25.31
CA ARG A 50 -14.59 -0.87 -25.86
C ARG A 50 -15.72 -0.32 -26.73
N LEU A 51 -16.40 0.74 -26.30
CA LEU A 51 -17.45 1.38 -27.09
C LEU A 51 -16.91 1.95 -28.42
N GLN A 52 -15.75 2.60 -28.39
CA GLN A 52 -15.09 3.12 -29.60
C GLN A 52 -14.66 1.98 -30.54
N PHE A 53 -14.16 0.88 -30.00
CA PHE A 53 -13.78 -0.29 -30.79
C PHE A 53 -14.99 -0.92 -31.49
N GLU A 54 -16.11 -1.07 -30.76
CA GLU A 54 -17.36 -1.58 -31.30
C GLU A 54 -17.95 -0.67 -32.39
N ALA A 55 -17.75 0.64 -32.28
CA ALA A 55 -18.10 1.63 -33.31
C ALA A 55 -17.15 1.63 -34.52
N GLY A 56 -15.97 0.99 -34.41
CA GLY A 56 -14.93 0.99 -35.43
C GLY A 56 -14.00 2.21 -35.40
N ASP A 57 -14.07 3.04 -34.35
CA ASP A 57 -13.29 4.27 -34.20
C ASP A 57 -11.84 4.02 -33.78
N ILE A 58 -11.56 2.88 -33.14
CA ILE A 58 -10.21 2.44 -32.76
C ILE A 58 -9.95 0.99 -33.17
N THR A 59 -8.69 0.62 -33.22
CA THR A 59 -8.21 -0.73 -33.53
C THR A 59 -8.15 -1.64 -32.30
N LEU A 60 -8.02 -2.95 -32.54
CA LEU A 60 -7.80 -3.93 -31.47
C LEU A 60 -6.50 -3.67 -30.69
N ILE A 61 -5.48 -3.10 -31.34
CA ILE A 61 -4.22 -2.76 -30.67
C ILE A 61 -4.45 -1.63 -29.66
N GLU A 62 -5.22 -0.61 -30.03
CA GLU A 62 -5.56 0.50 -29.12
C GLU A 62 -6.44 0.03 -27.95
N LEU A 63 -7.41 -0.86 -28.19
CA LEU A 63 -8.19 -1.47 -27.12
C LEU A 63 -7.31 -2.25 -26.14
N ASN A 64 -6.36 -3.06 -26.64
CA ASN A 64 -5.41 -3.80 -25.81
C ASN A 64 -4.56 -2.88 -24.91
N ILE A 65 -4.20 -1.68 -25.36
CA ILE A 65 -3.45 -0.72 -24.53
C ILE A 65 -4.28 -0.29 -23.30
N TYR A 66 -5.58 -0.06 -23.47
CA TYR A 66 -6.45 0.28 -22.34
C TYR A 66 -6.65 -0.90 -21.39
N GLU A 67 -6.76 -2.12 -21.91
CA GLU A 67 -6.84 -3.35 -21.09
C GLU A 67 -5.53 -3.60 -20.32
N GLN A 68 -4.38 -3.36 -20.95
CA GLN A 68 -3.08 -3.41 -20.29
C GLN A 68 -3.00 -2.35 -19.18
N SER A 69 -3.48 -1.12 -19.41
CA SER A 69 -3.51 -0.07 -18.40
C SER A 69 -4.34 -0.45 -17.16
N VAL A 70 -5.46 -1.15 -17.33
CA VAL A 70 -6.23 -1.71 -16.20
C VAL A 70 -5.39 -2.73 -15.43
N THR A 71 -4.71 -3.62 -16.16
CA THR A 71 -3.85 -4.66 -15.55
C THR A 71 -2.72 -4.05 -14.74
N ASP A 72 -2.03 -3.04 -15.29
CA ASP A 72 -0.96 -2.32 -14.61
C ASP A 72 -1.48 -1.61 -13.35
N ALA A 73 -2.66 -0.99 -13.42
CA ALA A 73 -3.28 -0.35 -12.26
C ALA A 73 -3.68 -1.36 -11.16
N GLN A 74 -4.12 -2.57 -11.54
CA GLN A 74 -4.38 -3.65 -10.58
C GLN A 74 -3.10 -4.10 -9.88
N LEU A 75 -2.00 -4.26 -10.62
CA LEU A 75 -0.71 -4.63 -10.06
C LEU A 75 -0.22 -3.57 -9.06
N LEU A 76 -0.36 -2.28 -9.40
CA LEU A 76 -0.03 -1.19 -8.48
C LEU A 76 -0.87 -1.20 -7.20
N LEU A 77 -2.16 -1.53 -7.30
CA LEU A 77 -3.02 -1.65 -6.12
C LEU A 77 -2.57 -2.81 -5.22
N ILE A 78 -2.24 -3.96 -5.80
CA ILE A 78 -1.73 -5.12 -5.05
C ILE A 78 -0.41 -4.76 -4.36
N ALA A 79 0.51 -4.11 -5.08
CA ALA A 79 1.78 -3.66 -4.51
C ALA A 79 1.57 -2.67 -3.36
N ALA A 80 0.66 -1.69 -3.51
CA ALA A 80 0.35 -0.74 -2.46
C ALA A 80 -0.27 -1.40 -1.21
N GLN A 81 -1.08 -2.44 -1.39
CA GLN A 81 -1.64 -3.24 -0.29
C GLN A 81 -0.54 -4.04 0.42
N ALA A 82 0.36 -4.68 -0.33
CA ALA A 82 1.50 -5.40 0.24
C ALA A 82 2.40 -4.47 1.08
N ASP A 83 2.72 -3.28 0.53
CA ASP A 83 3.44 -2.22 1.22
C ASP A 83 2.78 -1.81 2.54
N PHE A 84 1.45 -1.62 2.53
CA PHE A 84 0.70 -1.27 3.72
C PHE A 84 0.79 -2.34 4.80
N PHE A 85 0.62 -3.61 4.44
CA PHE A 85 0.74 -4.71 5.41
C PHE A 85 2.17 -4.82 5.97
N SER A 86 3.18 -4.58 5.14
CA SER A 86 4.58 -4.51 5.60
C SER A 86 4.78 -3.36 6.60
N ALA A 87 4.31 -2.15 6.27
CA ALA A 87 4.38 -0.98 7.15
C ALA A 87 3.60 -1.19 8.46
N LEU A 88 2.45 -1.87 8.41
CA LEU A 88 1.64 -2.21 9.58
C LEU A 88 2.39 -3.17 10.51
N ALA A 89 3.07 -4.17 9.95
CA ALA A 89 3.91 -5.08 10.72
C ALA A 89 5.07 -4.33 11.40
N SER A 90 5.76 -3.44 10.68
CA SER A 90 6.82 -2.60 11.24
C SER A 90 6.32 -1.68 12.36
N TYR A 91 5.14 -1.07 12.19
CA TYR A 91 4.52 -0.23 13.21
C TYR A 91 4.16 -1.01 14.47
N ARG A 92 3.55 -2.20 14.33
CA ARG A 92 3.25 -3.09 15.46
C ARG A 92 4.51 -3.49 16.22
N ALA A 93 5.56 -3.87 15.50
CA ALA A 93 6.85 -4.19 16.09
C ALA A 93 7.48 -3.00 16.82
N ALA A 94 7.41 -1.79 16.24
CA ALA A 94 7.93 -0.57 16.89
C ALA A 94 7.19 -0.22 18.18
N MET A 95 5.88 -0.52 18.27
CA MET A 95 5.09 -0.32 19.47
C MET A 95 5.25 -1.42 20.53
N ALA A 96 6.12 -2.42 20.27
CA ALA A 96 6.25 -3.61 21.11
C ALA A 96 4.90 -4.34 21.34
N ILE A 97 3.97 -4.23 20.38
CA ILE A 97 2.82 -5.12 20.31
C ILE A 97 3.39 -6.46 19.84
N ASP A 98 3.37 -7.46 20.73
CA ASP A 98 3.83 -8.80 20.40
C ASP A 98 3.05 -9.33 19.18
N PRO A 99 3.73 -9.73 18.08
CA PRO A 99 3.06 -10.32 16.91
C PRO A 99 2.22 -11.57 17.22
N LEU A 100 2.39 -12.18 18.41
CA LEU A 100 1.71 -13.39 18.87
C LEU A 100 0.58 -13.13 19.86
N GLU A 101 0.30 -11.87 20.22
CA GLU A 101 -0.82 -11.53 21.11
C GLU A 101 -2.16 -11.76 20.37
N GLY A 102 -2.68 -12.99 20.45
CA GLY A 102 -3.91 -13.45 19.80
C GLY A 102 -3.77 -14.73 18.96
N PHE A 103 -2.57 -15.25 18.73
CA PHE A 103 -2.40 -16.57 18.10
C PHE A 103 -2.53 -17.67 19.16
N GLN A 104 -3.73 -18.23 19.31
CA GLN A 104 -3.92 -19.52 20.00
C GLN A 104 -3.86 -20.64 18.95
N PRO A 105 -2.77 -21.43 18.89
CA PRO A 105 -2.80 -22.67 18.12
C PRO A 105 -3.81 -23.61 18.80
N ASN A 106 -4.87 -23.98 18.08
CA ASN A 106 -5.85 -24.96 18.54
C ASN A 106 -5.13 -26.32 18.72
N PRO A 107 -5.39 -27.07 19.82
CA PRO A 107 -4.77 -28.38 20.05
C PRO A 107 -5.16 -29.43 19.01
#